data_AF-A0A3D2GXG3-F1
#
_entry.id   AF-A0A3D2GXG3-F1
#
_cell.length_a   1.000
_cell.length_b   1.000
_cell.length_c   1.000
_cell.angle_alpha   90.00
_cell.angle_beta   90.00
_cell.angle_gamma   90.00
#
_symmetry.space_group_name_H-M   'P 1'
#
loop_
_entity.id
_entity.type
_entity.pdbx_description
1 polymer ?
#
loop_
_entity_poly.entity_id
_entity_poly.type
_entity_poly.pdbx_seq_one_letter_code
_entity_poly.pdbx_strand_id
1 'polypeptide(L)' 'EYFRRILCRLLGEWVEDGRFPQDYDILGEIVRGISCDNARKYFAFPTK' A
#
# COMPACT_ATOMS: atom_id res chain seq x y z
N GLU A 1 -5.58 0.08 11.24
CA GLU A 1 -4.62 1.10 11.71
C GLU A 1 -3.20 0.56 11.92
N TYR A 2 -2.96 -0.36 12.87
CA TYR A 2 -1.60 -0.85 13.18
C TYR A 2 -0.86 -1.45 11.97
N PHE A 3 -1.53 -2.30 11.19
CA PHE A 3 -0.98 -2.87 9.96
C PHE A 3 -0.53 -1.79 8.94
N ARG A 4 -1.36 -0.76 8.72
CA ARG A 4 -1.03 0.33 7.80
C ARG A 4 0.20 1.11 8.23
N ARG A 5 0.40 1.31 9.54
CA ARG A 5 1.59 1.99 10.08
C ARG A 5 2.86 1.18 9.82
N ILE A 6 2.82 -0.14 10.03
CA ILE A 6 3.95 -1.02 9.73
C ILE A 6 4.25 -1.02 8.23
N LEU A 7 3.21 -1.14 7.39
CA LEU A 7 3.36 -1.11 5.94
C LEU A 7 4.01 0.19 5.46
N CYS A 8 3.50 1.34 5.89
CA CYS A 8 4.06 2.63 5.49
C CYS A 8 5.50 2.82 6.00
N ARG A 9 5.81 2.35 7.21
CA ARG A 9 7.19 2.38 7.73
C ARG A 9 8.13 1.54 6.88
N LEU A 10 7.75 0.30 6.54
CA LEU A 10 8.56 -0.59 5.70
C LEU A 10 8.83 0.02 4.32
N LEU A 11 7.81 0.58 3.68
CA LEU A 11 7.96 1.24 2.38
C LEU A 11 8.85 2.49 2.48
N GLY A 12 8.72 3.26 3.57
CA GLY A 12 9.61 4.41 3.84
C GLY A 12 11.07 4.00 3.97
N GLU A 13 11.35 2.95 4.75
CA GLU A 13 12.70 2.39 4.91
C GLU A 13 13.28 1.94 3.56
N TRP A 14 12.49 1.32 2.68
CA TRP A 14 12.96 0.93 1.35
C TRP A 14 13.26 2.11 0.41
N VAL A 15 12.52 3.20 0.55
CA VAL A 15 12.77 4.44 -0.19
C VAL A 15 14.05 5.12 0.31
N GLU A 16 14.22 5.22 1.63
CA GLU A 16 15.42 5.79 2.27
C GLU A 16 16.68 4.99 1.93
N ASP A 17 16.59 3.66 1.88
CA ASP A 17 17.68 2.75 1.48
C ASP A 17 17.99 2.80 -0.03
N GLY A 18 17.24 3.56 -0.83
CA GLY A 18 17.39 3.62 -2.29
C GLY A 18 16.97 2.34 -3.03
N ARG A 19 16.23 1.44 -2.37
CA ARG A 19 15.73 0.18 -2.96
C ARG A 19 14.42 0.37 -3.73
N PHE A 20 13.71 1.45 -3.45
CA PHE A 20 12.45 1.78 -4.11
C PHE A 20 12.42 3.28 -4.46
N PRO A 21 11.90 3.68 -5.63
CA PRO A 21 11.82 5.09 -6.01
C PRO A 21 10.90 5.88 -5.06
N GLN A 22 11.29 7.12 -4.75
CA GLN A 22 10.45 8.07 -4.00
C GLN A 22 9.35 8.65 -4.90
N ASP A 23 8.47 7.79 -5.40
CA ASP A 23 7.32 8.14 -6.22
C ASP A 23 6.03 7.94 -5.40
N TYR A 24 5.45 9.05 -4.94
CA TYR A 24 4.27 9.02 -4.09
C TYR A 24 3.00 8.54 -4.81
N ASP A 25 2.95 8.62 -6.13
CA ASP A 25 1.80 8.11 -6.90
C ASP A 25 1.82 6.58 -6.88
N ILE A 26 2.97 5.97 -7.17
CA ILE A 26 3.18 4.52 -7.11
C ILE A 26 3.03 4.00 -5.68
N LEU A 27 3.66 4.66 -4.70
CA LEU A 27 3.57 4.28 -3.29
C LEU A 27 2.11 4.38 -2.78
N GLY A 28 1.39 5.41 -3.19
CA GLY A 28 -0.02 5.59 -2.87
C GLY A 28 -0.91 4.51 -3.47
N GLU A 29 -0.64 4.09 -4.71
CA GLU A 29 -1.32 2.95 -5.33
C GLU A 29 -1.06 1.65 -4.58
N ILE A 30 0.19 1.36 -4.21
CA ILE A 30 0.55 0.16 -3.43
C ILE A 30 -0.18 0.14 -2.09
N VAL A 31 -0.13 1.25 -1.34
CA VAL A 31 -0.77 1.34 -0.02
C VAL A 31 -2.29 1.17 -0.12
N ARG A 32 -2.96 1.80 -1.10
CA ARG A 32 -4.40 1.63 -1.34
C ARG A 32 -4.75 0.21 -1.77
N GLY A 33 -3.96 -0.35 -2.68
CA GLY A 33 -4.04 -1.72 -3.15
C GLY A 33 -4.04 -2.71 -1.99
N ILE A 34 -2.98 -2.68 -1.18
CA ILE A 34 -2.81 -3.59 -0.04
C ILE A 34 -3.87 -3.34 1.03
N SER A 35 -4.25 -2.08 1.27
CA SER A 35 -5.18 -1.74 2.36
C SER A 35 -6.65 -2.06 2.04
N CYS A 36 -7.06 -2.10 0.76
CA CYS A 36 -8.47 -2.28 0.42
C CYS A 36 -8.69 -2.83 -1.00
N ASP A 37 -8.12 -2.21 -2.02
CA ASP A 37 -8.56 -2.46 -3.41
C ASP A 37 -8.26 -3.90 -3.87
N ASN A 38 -7.15 -4.48 -3.43
CA ASN A 38 -6.82 -5.88 -3.71
C ASN A 38 -7.83 -6.83 -3.07
N ALA A 39 -8.22 -6.59 -1.81
CA ALA A 39 -9.22 -7.40 -1.12
C ALA A 39 -10.59 -7.26 -1.79
N ARG A 40 -10.99 -6.04 -2.16
CA ARG A 40 -12.25 -5.79 -2.88
C ARG A 40 -12.30 -6.53 -4.20
N LYS A 41 -11.20 -6.50 -4.97
CA LYS A 41 -11.07 -7.22 -6.24
C LYS A 41 -11.08 -8.73 -6.04
N TYR A 42 -10.34 -9.23 -5.05
CA TYR A 42 -10.17 -10.65 -4.80
C TYR A 42 -11.46 -11.32 -4.29
N PHE A 43 -12.13 -10.69 -3.32
CA PHE A 43 -13.37 -11.22 -2.73
C PHE A 43 -14.63 -10.80 -3.49
N ALA A 44 -14.49 -9.95 -4.51
CA ALA A 44 -15.60 -9.41 -5.32
C ALA A 44 -16.78 -8.95 -4.44
N PHE A 45 -16.51 -8.12 -3.43
CA PHE A 45 -17.57 -7.67 -2.51
C PHE A 45 -18.70 -7.02 -3.29
N PRO A 46 -19.96 -7.38 -3.03
CA PRO A 46 -21.09 -6.74 -3.69
C PRO A 46 -21.05 -5.25 -3.38
N THR A 47 -20.98 -4.43 -4.42
CA THR A 47 -21.22 -3.00 -4.31
C THR A 47 -22.66 -2.82 -3.84
N LYS A 48 -22.82 -2.12 -2.72
CA LYS A 48 -24.13 -1.66 -2.24
C LYS A 48 -24.83 -0.79 -3.28
#